data_AF-A0A7C3SCY9-F1
#
_entry.id   AF-A0A7C3SCY9-F1
#
_cell.length_a   1.000
_cell.length_b   1.000
_cell.length_c   1.000
_cell.angle_alpha   90.00
_cell.angle_beta   90.00
_cell.angle_gamma   90.00
#
_symmetry.space_group_name_H-M   'P 1'
#
loop_
_entity.id
_entity.type
_entity.pdbx_description
1 polymer ?
#
loop_
_entity_poly.entity_id
_entity_poly.type
_entity_poly.pdbx_seq_one_letter_code
_entity_poly.pdbx_strand_id
1 'polypeptide(L)'
;MKSKNPISKDRIAVHVKGLEPPGYEPRTLKDMALAFAVSSRGACHLRHMAYRPNLTGKHPFRPEIKVNRLSYEDQPQIVKEQGDFYTLVDSMIYCHFLCLPIAGPILWDEMLEPLMVLLV
;
A
#
# COMPACT_ATOMS: atom_id res chain seq x y z
N MET A 1 23.52 28.89 -16.39
CA MET A 1 23.15 28.35 -17.72
C MET A 1 21.67 27.96 -17.71
N LYS A 2 20.81 28.64 -18.47
CA LYS A 2 19.43 28.17 -18.70
C LYS A 2 19.47 27.16 -19.86
N SER A 3 18.87 25.98 -19.65
CA SER A 3 18.77 24.93 -20.68
C SER A 3 18.14 25.51 -21.96
N LYS A 4 18.72 25.21 -23.13
CA LYS A 4 18.23 25.66 -24.45
C LYS A 4 16.89 25.04 -24.85
N ASN A 5 16.42 24.00 -24.13
CA ASN A 5 15.07 23.44 -24.23
C ASN A 5 14.50 23.25 -22.81
N PRO A 6 13.47 24.00 -22.38
CA PRO A 6 12.88 23.81 -21.07
C PRO A 6 12.16 22.45 -21.03
N ILE A 7 12.66 21.54 -20.19
CA ILE A 7 11.96 20.29 -19.91
C ILE A 7 10.73 20.65 -19.06
N SER A 8 9.53 20.22 -19.48
CA SER A 8 8.33 20.41 -18.65
C SER A 8 8.59 19.82 -17.25
N LYS A 9 8.21 20.56 -16.20
CA LYS A 9 8.37 20.13 -14.80
C LYS A 9 7.74 18.76 -14.57
N ASP A 10 6.63 18.48 -15.24
CA ASP A 10 5.90 17.20 -15.16
C ASP A 10 6.70 16.01 -15.71
N ARG A 11 7.72 16.26 -16.54
CA ARG A 11 8.59 15.20 -17.08
C ARG A 11 9.76 14.85 -16.16
N ILE A 12 10.05 15.67 -15.16
CA ILE A 12 11.19 15.50 -14.25
C ILE A 12 10.76 15.35 -12.78
N ALA A 13 9.59 15.88 -12.41
CA ALA A 13 9.03 15.72 -11.09
C ALA A 13 8.38 14.34 -10.98
N VAL A 14 8.96 13.49 -10.13
CA VAL A 14 8.39 12.16 -9.85
C VAL A 14 7.30 12.33 -8.80
N HIS A 15 6.06 12.09 -9.18
CA HIS A 15 4.92 12.11 -8.27
C HIS A 15 3.79 11.23 -8.79
N VAL A 16 2.85 10.89 -7.92
CA VAL A 16 1.52 10.41 -8.32
C VAL A 16 0.49 11.35 -7.71
N LYS A 17 -0.39 11.91 -8.55
CA LYS A 17 -1.41 12.90 -8.14
C LYS A 17 -0.83 14.11 -7.36
N GLY A 18 0.37 14.55 -7.74
CA GLY A 18 1.05 15.68 -7.09
C GLY A 18 1.75 15.34 -5.78
N LEU A 19 1.68 14.10 -5.27
CA LEU A 19 2.41 13.67 -4.09
C LEU A 19 3.70 12.93 -4.48
N GLU A 20 4.81 13.35 -3.90
CA GLU A 20 6.13 12.74 -4.08
C GLU A 20 6.18 11.32 -3.50
N PRO A 21 6.90 10.39 -4.16
CA PRO A 21 7.05 9.04 -3.65
C PRO A 21 7.89 9.00 -2.36
N PRO A 22 7.57 8.10 -1.42
CA PRO A 22 8.41 7.80 -0.27
C PRO A 22 9.64 7.00 -0.67
N GLY A 23 10.47 6.61 0.30
CA GLY A 23 11.70 5.84 0.12
C GLY A 23 11.52 4.37 -0.31
N TYR A 24 10.63 4.09 -1.26
CA TYR A 24 10.42 2.76 -1.84
C TYR A 24 10.47 2.83 -3.37
N GLU A 25 11.36 2.04 -3.98
CA GLU A 25 11.56 2.00 -5.42
C GLU A 25 10.49 1.11 -6.11
N PRO A 26 9.54 1.67 -6.87
CA PRO A 26 8.44 0.89 -7.47
C PRO A 26 8.90 -0.12 -8.54
N ARG A 27 10.08 0.06 -9.14
CA ARG A 27 10.59 -0.89 -10.15
C ARG A 27 10.87 -2.27 -9.56
N THR A 28 11.25 -2.33 -8.28
CA THR A 28 11.64 -3.57 -7.57
C THR A 28 10.56 -4.11 -6.62
N LEU A 29 9.46 -3.36 -6.45
CA LEU A 29 8.34 -3.68 -5.56
C LEU A 29 7.02 -3.49 -6.32
N LYS A 30 6.57 -4.52 -7.06
CA LYS A 30 5.40 -4.40 -7.94
C LYS A 30 4.11 -4.05 -7.21
N ASP A 31 3.95 -4.54 -5.99
CA ASP A 31 2.82 -4.23 -5.11
C ASP A 31 2.82 -2.75 -4.71
N MET A 32 4.00 -2.20 -4.41
CA MET A 32 4.18 -0.79 -4.09
C MET A 32 3.88 0.11 -5.30
N ALA A 33 4.28 -0.31 -6.49
CA ALA A 33 3.97 0.41 -7.73
C ALA A 33 2.45 0.51 -7.94
N LEU A 34 1.72 -0.59 -7.75
CA LEU A 34 0.26 -0.61 -7.85
C LEU A 34 -0.36 0.26 -6.74
N ALA A 35 0.09 0.12 -5.50
CA ALA A 35 -0.38 0.91 -4.36
C ALA A 35 -0.23 2.42 -4.58
N PHE A 36 0.87 2.87 -5.19
CA PHE A 36 1.03 4.27 -5.56
C PHE A 36 0.00 4.73 -6.60
N ALA A 37 -0.22 3.93 -7.64
CA ALA A 37 -1.14 4.26 -8.72
C ALA A 37 -2.60 4.42 -8.23
N VAL A 38 -3.04 3.51 -7.35
CA VAL A 38 -4.45 3.45 -6.92
C VAL A 38 -4.74 4.30 -5.67
N SER A 39 -3.73 4.63 -4.86
CA SER A 39 -3.90 5.44 -3.64
C SER A 39 -4.61 6.76 -3.91
N SER A 40 -5.64 7.06 -3.12
CA SER A 40 -6.45 8.29 -3.22
C SER A 40 -5.64 9.56 -2.99
N ARG A 41 -4.60 9.50 -2.15
CA ARG A 41 -3.75 10.67 -1.82
C ARG A 41 -2.55 10.88 -2.75
N GLY A 42 -2.33 9.98 -3.72
CA GLY A 42 -1.10 9.95 -4.52
C GLY A 42 -0.07 8.94 -3.99
N ALA A 43 1.22 9.16 -4.28
CA ALA A 43 2.30 8.21 -4.00
C ALA A 43 2.56 8.04 -2.49
N CYS A 44 1.75 7.22 -1.82
CA CYS A 44 1.81 7.03 -0.37
C CYS A 44 2.08 5.58 -0.01
N HIS A 45 3.00 5.35 0.92
CA HIS A 45 3.28 4.02 1.47
C HIS A 45 2.30 3.60 2.57
N LEU A 46 1.71 4.54 3.30
CA LEU A 46 0.85 4.22 4.45
C LEU A 46 -0.56 3.76 4.04
N ARG A 47 -1.07 4.13 2.86
CA ARG A 47 -2.46 3.79 2.51
C ARG A 47 -2.69 2.30 2.27
N HIS A 48 -1.65 1.59 1.88
CA HIS A 48 -1.69 0.15 1.67
C HIS A 48 -0.58 -0.56 2.46
N MET A 49 0.58 0.06 2.70
CA MET A 49 1.75 -0.61 3.32
C MET A 49 2.29 -1.81 2.52
N ALA A 50 2.04 -1.80 1.20
CA ALA A 50 2.43 -2.82 0.21
C ALA A 50 3.95 -3.10 0.13
N TYR A 51 4.80 -2.23 0.69
CA TYR A 51 6.22 -2.52 0.84
C TYR A 51 6.47 -3.72 1.77
N ARG A 52 5.62 -3.94 2.78
CA ARG A 52 5.79 -5.02 3.77
C ARG A 52 5.77 -6.41 3.13
N PRO A 53 4.73 -6.83 2.38
CA PRO A 53 4.73 -8.15 1.75
C PRO A 53 5.86 -8.30 0.72
N ASN A 54 6.18 -7.24 -0.02
CA ASN A 54 7.23 -7.28 -1.04
C ASN A 54 8.66 -7.33 -0.45
N LEU A 55 8.90 -6.75 0.73
CA LEU A 55 10.20 -6.84 1.40
C LEU A 55 10.35 -8.14 2.21
N THR A 56 9.28 -8.58 2.87
CA THR A 56 9.31 -9.81 3.70
C THR A 56 9.13 -11.07 2.87
N GLY A 57 8.57 -10.96 1.66
CA GLY A 57 8.25 -12.09 0.80
C GLY A 57 7.09 -12.94 1.32
N LYS A 58 6.21 -12.36 2.15
CA LYS A 58 5.10 -13.06 2.82
C LYS A 58 3.80 -12.30 2.67
N HIS A 59 2.69 -13.02 2.51
CA HIS A 59 1.37 -12.41 2.46
C HIS A 59 0.98 -11.85 3.85
N PRO A 60 0.37 -10.64 3.93
CA PRO A 60 0.12 -9.92 5.19
C PRO A 60 -0.79 -10.68 6.18
N PHE A 61 -1.79 -11.39 5.66
CA PHE A 61 -2.78 -12.14 6.45
C PHE A 61 -2.55 -13.66 6.44
N ARG A 62 -1.65 -14.14 5.58
CA ARG A 62 -1.44 -15.56 5.27
C ARG A 62 0.07 -15.85 5.13
N PRO A 63 0.86 -15.72 6.21
CA PRO A 63 2.32 -15.66 6.14
C PRO A 63 3.01 -16.90 5.54
N GLU A 64 2.29 -18.00 5.40
CA GLU A 64 2.69 -19.22 4.68
C GLU A 64 2.74 -19.05 3.15
N ILE A 65 1.95 -18.12 2.60
CA ILE A 65 1.95 -17.78 1.18
C ILE A 65 3.13 -16.86 0.90
N LYS A 66 4.03 -17.30 0.01
CA LYS A 66 5.19 -16.53 -0.42
C LYS A 66 4.78 -15.49 -1.46
N VAL A 67 5.31 -14.28 -1.32
CA VAL A 67 5.09 -13.17 -2.25
C VAL A 67 6.36 -12.91 -3.05
N ASN A 68 6.27 -12.99 -4.38
CA ASN A 68 7.35 -12.58 -5.26
C ASN A 68 7.20 -11.11 -5.64
N ARG A 69 7.99 -10.23 -5.02
CA ARG A 69 7.99 -8.77 -5.26
C ARG A 69 8.22 -8.33 -6.71
N LEU A 70 8.78 -9.21 -7.55
CA LEU A 70 9.04 -8.92 -8.97
C LEU A 70 7.91 -9.41 -9.89
N SER A 71 7.03 -10.28 -9.40
CA SER A 71 5.84 -10.74 -10.12
C SER A 71 4.68 -9.76 -9.92
N TYR A 72 3.81 -9.68 -10.92
CA TYR A 72 2.51 -8.99 -10.82
C TYR A 72 1.39 -9.92 -10.32
N GLU A 73 1.65 -11.23 -10.26
CA GLU A 73 0.71 -12.21 -9.73
C GLU A 73 0.47 -11.96 -8.23
N ASP A 74 -0.77 -12.15 -7.79
CA ASP A 74 -1.27 -11.98 -6.42
C ASP A 74 -1.20 -10.54 -5.85
N GLN A 75 -0.37 -9.65 -6.39
CA GLN A 75 -0.23 -8.26 -5.91
C GLN A 75 -1.56 -7.50 -5.89
N PRO A 76 -2.43 -7.55 -6.92
CA PRO A 76 -3.69 -6.80 -6.89
C PRO A 76 -4.61 -7.19 -5.72
N GLN A 77 -4.64 -8.49 -5.39
CA GLN A 77 -5.41 -8.98 -4.25
C GLN A 77 -4.79 -8.47 -2.94
N ILE A 78 -3.46 -8.53 -2.81
CA ILE A 78 -2.73 -8.04 -1.63
C ILE A 78 -2.97 -6.54 -1.42
N VAL A 79 -2.87 -5.71 -2.47
CA VAL A 79 -3.16 -4.27 -2.39
C VAL A 79 -4.61 -4.04 -1.93
N LYS A 80 -5.58 -4.78 -2.47
CA LYS A 80 -6.99 -4.63 -2.09
C LYS A 80 -7.21 -4.94 -0.62
N GLU A 81 -6.77 -6.12 -0.18
CA GLU A 81 -6.94 -6.56 1.21
C GLU A 81 -6.25 -5.59 2.19
N GLN A 82 -5.03 -5.15 1.88
CA GLN A 82 -4.34 -4.17 2.72
C GLN A 82 -4.99 -2.79 2.69
N GLY A 83 -5.51 -2.36 1.54
CA GLY A 83 -6.23 -1.09 1.42
C GLY A 83 -7.47 -1.04 2.29
N ASP A 84 -8.24 -2.13 2.32
CA ASP A 84 -9.41 -2.26 3.21
C ASP A 84 -8.97 -2.23 4.67
N PHE A 85 -7.97 -3.05 5.04
CA PHE A 85 -7.45 -3.10 6.41
C PHE A 85 -6.97 -1.75 6.92
N TYR A 86 -6.12 -1.07 6.15
CA TYR A 86 -5.58 0.22 6.57
C TYR A 86 -6.62 1.34 6.52
N THR A 87 -7.70 1.18 5.74
CA THR A 87 -8.85 2.09 5.83
C THR A 87 -9.50 2.00 7.21
N LEU A 88 -9.71 0.80 7.73
CA LEU A 88 -10.30 0.60 9.06
C LEU A 88 -9.37 1.04 10.18
N VAL A 89 -8.08 0.70 10.08
CA VAL A 89 -7.05 1.16 11.02
C VAL A 89 -6.99 2.69 11.07
N ASP A 90 -7.02 3.36 9.91
CA ASP A 90 -7.07 4.82 9.83
C ASP A 90 -8.33 5.38 10.49
N SER A 91 -9.50 4.76 10.28
CA SER A 91 -10.78 5.18 10.88
C SER A 91 -10.82 5.03 12.41
N MET A 92 -10.16 4.01 12.96
CA MET A 92 -10.04 3.82 14.41
C MET A 92 -8.91 4.66 15.04
N ILE A 93 -8.13 5.39 14.24
CA ILE A 93 -6.97 6.17 14.68
C ILE A 93 -5.92 5.25 15.36
N TYR A 94 -5.77 4.04 14.85
CA TYR A 94 -4.78 3.09 15.37
C TYR A 94 -3.43 3.29 14.68
N CYS A 95 -2.36 3.10 15.46
CA CYS A 95 -1.02 3.16 14.92
C CYS A 95 -0.76 1.98 13.98
N HIS A 96 -0.35 2.27 12.73
CA HIS A 96 -0.09 1.26 11.71
C HIS A 96 0.95 0.21 12.12
N PHE A 97 1.91 0.60 12.99
CA PHE A 97 2.95 -0.30 13.49
C PHE A 97 2.45 -1.28 14.54
N LEU A 98 1.33 -0.99 15.21
CA LEU A 98 0.67 -1.94 16.11
C LEU A 98 -0.16 -2.96 15.31
N CYS A 99 -0.59 -2.60 14.10
CA CYS A 99 -1.63 -3.32 13.39
C CYS A 99 -1.17 -4.60 12.66
N LEU A 100 0.07 -4.66 12.16
CA LEU A 100 0.62 -5.92 11.61
C LEU A 100 1.96 -6.25 12.30
N PRO A 101 2.12 -7.44 12.90
CA PRO A 101 1.28 -8.65 12.76
C PRO A 101 0.17 -8.84 13.80
N ILE A 102 -0.06 -7.91 14.73
CA ILE A 102 -0.90 -8.18 15.91
C ILE A 102 -2.40 -8.01 15.63
N ALA A 103 -2.83 -6.91 14.99
CA ALA A 103 -4.26 -6.65 14.77
C ALA A 103 -4.82 -7.23 13.45
N GLY A 104 -3.97 -7.46 12.44
CA GLY A 104 -4.39 -8.04 11.16
C GLY A 104 -4.72 -9.52 11.27
N PRO A 105 -3.75 -10.45 11.18
CA PRO A 105 -4.04 -11.87 11.08
C PRO A 105 -4.75 -12.49 12.30
N ILE A 106 -4.80 -11.82 13.46
CA ILE A 106 -5.44 -12.34 14.68
C ILE A 106 -6.84 -11.76 14.88
N LEU A 107 -7.06 -10.47 14.61
CA LEU A 107 -8.31 -9.77 14.93
C LEU A 107 -9.09 -9.33 13.68
N TRP A 108 -8.66 -9.69 12.46
CA TRP A 108 -9.29 -9.19 11.23
C TRP A 108 -10.78 -9.54 11.14
N ASP A 109 -11.14 -10.78 11.44
CA ASP A 109 -12.53 -11.22 11.38
C ASP A 109 -13.38 -10.53 12.46
N GLU A 110 -12.84 -10.36 13.67
CA GLU A 110 -13.48 -9.64 14.79
C GLU A 110 -13.61 -8.13 14.49
N MET A 111 -12.67 -7.54 13.77
CA MET A 111 -12.72 -6.15 13.33
C MET A 111 -13.78 -5.93 12.23
N LEU A 112 -14.08 -6.95 11.43
CA LEU A 112 -15.10 -6.88 10.37
C LEU A 112 -16.53 -7.05 10.88
N GLU A 113 -16.74 -7.80 11.97
CA GLU A 113 -18.08 -8.00 12.59
C GLU A 113 -18.86 -6.69 12.80
N PRO A 114 -18.32 -5.66 13.50
CA PRO A 114 -19.06 -4.42 13.73
C PRO A 114 -19.38 -3.64 12.45
N LEU A 115 -18.56 -3.79 11.39
CA LEU A 115 -18.77 -3.11 10.11
C LEU A 115 -19.83 -3.80 9.24
N MET A 116 -19.95 -5.12 9.34
CA MET A 116 -21.04 -5.84 8.68
C MET A 116 -22.41 -5.42 9.21
N VAL A 117 -22.51 -5.04 10.49
CA VAL A 117 -23.75 -4.53 11.11
C VAL A 117 -24.08 -3.11 10.64
N LEU A 118 -23.08 -2.30 10.26
CA LEU A 118 -23.24 -0.92 9.76
C LEU A 118 -23.55 -0.82 8.26
N LEU A 119 -23.34 -1.91 7.50
CA LEU A 119 -23.57 -1.98 6.05
C LEU A 119 -24.88 -2.68 5.67
N VAL A 120 -25.76 -2.95 6.65
CA VAL A 120 -27.15 -3.41 6.44
C VAL A 120 -28.13 -2.26 6.62
#